data_AF-A0A9X8VJA6-F1
#
_entry.id   AF-A0A9X8VJA6-F1
#
_cell.length_a   1.000
_cell.length_b   1.000
_cell.length_c   1.000
_cell.angle_alpha   90.00
_cell.angle_beta   90.00
_cell.angle_gamma   90.00
#
_symmetry.space_group_name_H-M   'P 1'
#
loop_
_entity.id
_entity.type
_entity.pdbx_description
1 polymer ?
#
loop_
_entity_poly.entity_id
_entity_poly.type
_entity_poly.pdbx_seq_one_letter_code
_entity_poly.pdbx_strand_id
1 'polypeptide(L)' 'GAQFAISPGLTDELLKAATAGSIPLIPGISTVSELMQGMDYGLREFKFFPAEANGGVKALQAIGGPFPQV' A
#
# COMPACT_ATOMS: atom_id res chain seq x y z
N GLY A 1 20.50 -8.13 -7.82
CA GLY A 1 19.84 -6.85 -7.53
C GLY A 1 18.74 -7.07 -6.51
N ALA A 2 17.98 -6.02 -6.14
CA ALA A 2 16.79 -6.17 -5.29
C ALA A 2 15.72 -7.04 -6.00
N GLN A 3 14.95 -7.80 -5.21
CA GLN A 3 13.87 -8.65 -5.72
C GLN A 3 12.49 -8.01 -5.57
N PHE A 4 12.35 -7.05 -4.64
CA PHE A 4 11.16 -6.25 -4.41
C PHE A 4 11.56 -4.95 -3.69
N ALA A 5 10.65 -3.99 -3.65
CA ALA A 5 10.81 -2.72 -2.93
C ALA A 5 9.70 -2.52 -1.90
N ILE A 6 10.02 -1.81 -0.82
CA ILE A 6 9.05 -1.35 0.19
C ILE A 6 9.27 0.14 0.38
N SER A 7 8.19 0.91 0.52
CA SER A 7 8.23 2.33 0.88
C SER A 7 7.41 2.59 2.15
N PRO A 8 7.71 3.67 2.91
CA PRO A 8 6.91 4.03 4.09
C PRO A 8 5.55 4.64 3.74
N GLY A 9 5.35 5.04 2.49
CA GLY A 9 4.13 5.65 1.96
C GLY A 9 4.06 5.48 0.44
N LEU A 10 3.14 6.17 -0.22
CA LEU A 10 3.04 6.20 -1.68
C LEU A 10 2.93 7.63 -2.22
N THR A 11 3.40 7.80 -3.44
CA THR A 11 3.19 8.99 -4.26
C THR A 11 2.86 8.55 -5.67
N ASP A 12 2.16 9.39 -6.44
CA ASP A 12 1.81 9.11 -7.83
C ASP A 12 3.05 8.75 -8.67
N GLU A 13 4.12 9.54 -8.54
CA GLU A 13 5.39 9.31 -9.24
C GLU A 13 6.03 7.96 -8.87
N LEU A 14 5.99 7.57 -7.59
CA LEU A 14 6.55 6.29 -7.12
C LEU A 14 5.74 5.10 -7.68
N LEU A 15 4.41 5.20 -7.64
CA LEU A 15 3.53 4.15 -8.18
C LEU A 15 3.70 3.99 -9.69
N LYS A 16 3.80 5.11 -10.41
CA LYS A 16 4.07 5.12 -11.85
C LYS A 16 5.42 4.50 -12.19
N ALA A 17 6.46 4.81 -11.41
CA ALA A 17 7.79 4.20 -11.60
C ALA A 17 7.77 2.69 -11.29
N ALA A 18 7.07 2.28 -10.23
CA ALA A 18 6.98 0.88 -9.84
C ALA A 18 6.23 0.02 -10.86
N THR A 19 5.10 0.52 -11.38
CA THR A 19 4.30 -0.18 -12.40
C THR A 19 5.00 -0.28 -13.76
N ALA A 20 5.91 0.64 -14.08
CA ALA A 20 6.78 0.56 -15.25
C ALA A 20 8.06 -0.29 -15.02
N GLY A 21 8.36 -0.61 -13.76
CA GLY A 21 9.56 -1.34 -13.35
C GLY A 21 9.42 -2.86 -13.50
N SER A 22 10.52 -3.56 -13.21
CA SER A 22 10.59 -5.04 -13.29
C SER A 22 10.52 -5.75 -11.94
N ILE A 23 10.47 -5.02 -10.84
CA ILE A 23 10.33 -5.59 -9.49
C ILE A 23 9.07 -5.04 -8.81
N PRO A 24 8.36 -5.85 -8.01
CA PRO A 24 7.16 -5.42 -7.31
C PRO A 24 7.47 -4.39 -6.21
N LEU A 25 6.52 -3.49 -5.98
CA LEU A 25 6.50 -2.54 -4.86
C LEU A 25 5.37 -2.91 -3.90
N ILE A 26 5.67 -2.94 -2.60
CA ILE A 26 4.68 -3.06 -1.51
C ILE A 26 4.70 -1.73 -0.73
N PRO A 27 3.87 -0.74 -1.09
CA PRO A 27 3.93 0.57 -0.49
C PRO A 27 3.22 0.64 0.86
N GLY A 28 3.66 1.58 1.70
CA GLY A 28 3.00 1.92 2.95
C GLY A 28 1.69 2.68 2.73
N ILE A 29 0.67 2.37 3.52
CA ILE A 29 -0.59 3.13 3.61
C ILE A 29 -1.01 3.29 5.08
N SER A 30 -1.71 4.38 5.36
CA SER A 30 -2.35 4.68 6.64
C SER A 30 -3.87 4.83 6.51
N THR A 31 -4.39 5.07 5.31
CA THR A 31 -5.79 5.44 5.07
C THR A 31 -6.42 4.68 3.89
N VAL A 32 -7.75 4.69 3.84
CA VAL A 32 -8.52 4.14 2.71
C VAL A 32 -8.24 4.89 1.41
N SER A 33 -8.05 6.21 1.44
CA SER A 33 -7.75 7.00 0.25
C SER A 33 -6.41 6.62 -0.39
N GLU A 34 -5.38 6.39 0.44
CA GLU A 34 -4.09 5.93 -0.05
C GLU A 34 -4.18 4.50 -0.61
N LEU A 35 -4.94 3.62 0.06
CA LEU A 35 -5.21 2.28 -0.45
C LEU A 35 -5.86 2.33 -1.84
N MET A 36 -6.92 3.13 -2.00
CA MET A 36 -7.60 3.33 -3.28
C MET A 36 -6.65 3.88 -4.35
N GLN A 37 -5.79 4.84 -3.99
CA GLN A 37 -4.78 5.37 -4.91
C GLN A 37 -3.84 4.27 -5.42
N GLY A 38 -3.36 3.37 -4.56
CA GLY A 38 -2.53 2.26 -5.02
C GLY A 38 -3.31 1.22 -5.85
N MET A 39 -4.59 1.01 -5.54
CA MET A 39 -5.46 0.13 -6.32
C MET A 39 -5.72 0.65 -7.73
N ASP A 40 -5.79 1.97 -7.93
CA ASP A 40 -5.89 2.58 -9.27
C ASP A 40 -4.67 2.25 -10.14
N TYR A 41 -3.52 1.98 -9.53
CA TYR A 41 -2.30 1.47 -10.17
C TYR A 41 -2.24 -0.06 -10.28
N GLY A 42 -3.31 -0.77 -9.90
CA GLY A 42 -3.41 -2.23 -9.97
C GLY A 42 -2.73 -2.99 -8.83
N LEU A 43 -2.27 -2.30 -7.78
CA LEU A 43 -1.66 -2.94 -6.62
C LEU A 43 -2.70 -3.64 -5.74
N ARG A 44 -2.30 -4.76 -5.12
CA ARG A 44 -3.11 -5.53 -4.18
C ARG A 44 -2.43 -5.74 -2.84
N GLU A 45 -1.10 -5.67 -2.79
CA GLU A 45 -0.33 -5.85 -1.57
C GLU A 45 0.14 -4.51 -1.00
N PHE A 46 -0.21 -4.25 0.26
CA PHE A 46 0.11 -3.01 0.95
C PHE A 46 0.71 -3.26 2.33
N LYS A 47 1.54 -2.32 2.78
CA LYS A 47 2.06 -2.29 4.13
C LYS A 47 1.25 -1.30 4.97
N PHE A 48 0.56 -1.77 6.01
CA PHE A 48 -0.07 -0.86 6.98
C PHE A 48 1.00 -0.24 7.90
N PHE A 49 1.25 1.06 7.78
CA PHE A 49 2.38 1.71 8.47
C PHE A 49 2.15 3.20 8.78
N PRO A 50 2.51 3.69 9.99
CA PRO A 50 3.00 2.94 11.15
C PRO A 50 1.83 2.28 11.92
N ALA A 51 1.82 0.94 11.97
CA ALA A 51 0.64 0.16 12.35
C ALA A 51 0.02 0.56 13.70
N GLU A 52 0.80 0.59 14.78
CA GLU A 52 0.28 0.94 16.12
C GLU A 52 -0.19 2.39 16.20
N ALA A 53 0.56 3.33 15.62
CA ALA A 53 0.20 4.75 15.61
C ALA A 53 -1.08 5.02 14.82
N ASN A 54 -1.37 4.20 13.80
CA ASN A 54 -2.58 4.28 12.99
C ASN A 54 -3.78 3.55 13.61
N GLY A 55 -3.68 3.04 14.84
CA GLY A 55 -4.77 2.36 15.54
C GLY A 55 -4.73 0.82 15.49
N GLY A 56 -3.61 0.25 15.04
CA GLY A 56 -3.30 -1.18 15.14
C GLY A 56 -4.32 -2.08 14.45
N VAL A 57 -4.55 -3.26 15.05
CA VAL A 57 -5.41 -4.31 14.48
C VAL A 57 -6.82 -3.82 14.21
N LYS A 58 -7.41 -2.98 15.06
CA LYS A 58 -8.79 -2.48 14.89
C LYS A 58 -8.91 -1.59 13.65
N ALA A 59 -7.96 -0.67 13.47
CA ALA A 59 -7.93 0.18 12.30
C ALA A 59 -7.68 -0.65 11.03
N LEU A 60 -6.76 -1.62 11.07
CA LEU A 60 -6.50 -2.51 9.95
C LEU A 60 -7.75 -3.33 9.54
N GLN A 61 -8.50 -3.86 10.51
CA GLN A 61 -9.76 -4.56 10.25
C GLN A 61 -10.81 -3.64 9.63
N ALA A 62 -10.93 -2.41 10.13
CA ALA A 62 -11.87 -1.42 9.60
C ALA A 62 -11.51 -0.98 8.17
N ILE A 63 -10.22 -0.76 7.90
CA ILE A 63 -9.69 -0.44 6.57
C ILE A 63 -9.90 -1.62 5.63
N GLY A 64 -9.59 -2.85 6.02
CA GLY A 64 -9.69 -4.03 5.17
C GLY A 64 -11.13 -4.51 4.90
N GLY A 65 -12.09 -4.17 5.76
CA GLY A 65 -13.48 -4.64 5.64
C GLY A 65 -14.13 -4.39 4.26
N PRO A 66 -14.03 -3.18 3.68
CA PRO A 66 -14.53 -2.90 2.33
C PRO A 66 -13.69 -3.46 1.16
N PHE A 67 -12.49 -4.00 1.42
CA PHE A 67 -11.53 -4.42 0.38
C PHE A 67 -11.10 -5.88 0.56
N PRO A 68 -11.99 -6.88 0.41
CA PRO A 68 -11.67 -8.29 0.65
C PRO A 68 -10.61 -8.90 -0.28
N GLN A 69 -10.27 -8.21 -1.37
CA GLN A 69 -9.24 -8.61 -2.34
C GLN A 69 -7.83 -8.09 -2.00
N VAL A 70 -7.70 -7.31 -0.93
CA VAL A 70 -6.45 -6.71 -0.43
C VAL A 70 -6.03 -7.40 0.87
#